data_AF-U3JA56-F1
#
_entry.id   AF-U3JA56-F1
#
_cell.length_a   1.000
_cell.length_b   1.000
_cell.length_c   1.000
_cell.angle_alpha   90.00
_cell.angle_beta   90.00
_cell.angle_gamma   90.00
#
_symmetry.space_group_name_H-M   'P 1'
#
loop_
_entity.id
_entity.type
_entity.pdbx_description
1 polymer ?
#
loop_
_entity_poly.entity_id
_entity_poly.type
_entity_poly.pdbx_seq_one_letter_code
_entity_poly.pdbx_strand_id
1 'polypeptide(L)' 'MSGSNVWTRSRARMRLFPELMAQCSGEATAYGKCVAATTTGKQELTRNMCVKEFEALKSCFQSAAKKAVK' A
#
# COMPACT_ATOMS: atom_id res chain seq x y z
N MET A 1 -10.55 -17.12 24.51
CA MET A 1 -10.82 -15.81 23.87
C MET A 1 -11.15 -16.05 22.40
N SER A 2 -12.34 -15.66 21.96
CA SER A 2 -12.89 -16.10 20.66
C SER A 2 -12.06 -15.62 19.47
N GLY A 3 -11.46 -16.55 18.72
CA GLY A 3 -10.75 -16.26 17.48
C GLY A 3 -11.63 -15.59 16.43
N SER A 4 -12.95 -15.79 16.48
CA SER A 4 -13.92 -15.12 15.58
C SER A 4 -13.79 -13.60 15.60
N ASN A 5 -13.49 -13.02 16.76
CA ASN A 5 -13.37 -11.56 16.90
C ASN A 5 -12.10 -11.03 16.22
N VAL A 6 -11.00 -11.79 16.22
CA VAL A 6 -9.74 -11.38 15.56
C VAL A 6 -9.92 -11.40 14.05
N TRP A 7 -10.50 -12.46 13.49
CA TRP A 7 -10.76 -12.56 12.05
C TRP A 7 -11.70 -11.47 11.55
N THR A 8 -12.79 -11.18 12.27
CA THR A 8 -13.73 -10.11 11.90
C THR A 8 -13.06 -8.74 11.93
N ARG A 9 -12.27 -8.44 12.97
CA ARG A 9 -11.53 -7.17 13.08
C ARG A 9 -10.48 -7.01 11.98
N SER A 10 -9.72 -8.07 11.68
CA SER A 10 -8.71 -8.05 10.61
C SER A 10 -9.35 -7.83 9.23
N ARG A 11 -10.47 -8.51 8.94
CA ARG A 11 -11.21 -8.30 7.68
C ARG A 11 -11.81 -6.90 7.59
N ALA A 12 -12.39 -6.38 8.67
CA ALA A 12 -12.88 -5.01 8.73
C ALA A 12 -11.77 -3.99 8.42
N ARG A 13 -10.56 -4.20 8.97
CA ARG A 13 -9.39 -3.36 8.67
C ARG A 13 -8.95 -3.46 7.21
N MET A 14 -8.91 -4.67 6.64
CA MET A 14 -8.55 -4.85 5.22
C MET A 14 -9.53 -4.16 4.28
N ARG A 15 -10.82 -4.05 4.63
CA ARG A 15 -11.82 -3.34 3.83
C ARG A 15 -11.55 -1.83 3.71
N LEU A 16 -10.77 -1.24 4.63
CA LEU A 16 -10.38 0.16 4.57
C LEU A 16 -9.21 0.40 3.58
N PHE A 17 -8.52 -0.64 3.13
CA PHE A 17 -7.32 -0.49 2.29
C PHE A 17 -7.58 0.30 0.99
N PRO A 18 -8.66 0.05 0.23
CA PRO A 18 -8.92 0.81 -1.00
C PRO A 18 -9.06 2.31 -0.75
N GLU A 19 -9.79 2.70 0.29
CA GLU A 19 -9.99 4.11 0.66
C GLU A 19 -8.68 4.75 1.14
N LEU A 20 -7.92 4.04 1.98
CA LEU A 20 -6.61 4.49 2.44
C LEU A 20 -5.59 4.61 1.30
N MET A 21 -5.63 3.70 0.32
CA MET A 21 -4.80 3.77 -0.89
C MET A 21 -5.21 4.98 -1.75
N ALA A 22 -6.50 5.27 -1.88
CA ALA A 22 -6.99 6.41 -2.65
C ALA A 22 -6.51 7.77 -2.08
N GLN A 23 -6.36 7.88 -0.76
CA GLN A 23 -5.78 9.06 -0.10
C GLN A 23 -4.30 9.27 -0.43
N CYS A 24 -3.60 8.23 -0.88
CA CYS A 24 -2.18 8.23 -1.24
C CYS A 24 -1.98 8.05 -2.75
N SER A 25 -2.90 8.58 -3.56
CA SER A 25 -2.92 8.36 -5.02
C SER A 25 -1.68 8.89 -5.73
N GLY A 26 -1.07 9.99 -5.24
CA GLY A 26 0.17 10.54 -5.80
C GLY A 26 1.35 9.59 -5.66
N GLU A 27 1.60 9.10 -4.44
CA GLU A 27 2.64 8.14 -4.14
C GLU A 27 2.37 6.79 -4.80
N ALA A 28 1.12 6.35 -4.83
CA ALA A 28 0.71 5.11 -5.50
C ALA A 28 0.97 5.18 -7.01
N THR A 29 0.68 6.32 -7.64
CA THR A 29 0.97 6.57 -9.05
C THR A 29 2.47 6.56 -9.32
N ALA A 30 3.27 7.20 -8.46
CA ALA A 30 4.72 7.20 -8.60
C ALA A 30 5.30 5.78 -8.51
N TYR A 31 4.87 4.99 -7.53
CA TYR A 31 5.28 3.59 -7.38
C TYR A 31 4.87 2.75 -8.58
N GLY A 32 3.61 2.86 -9.02
CA GLY A 32 3.12 2.15 -10.20
C GLY A 32 3.89 2.49 -11.47
N LYS A 33 4.26 3.77 -11.67
CA LYS A 33 5.10 4.20 -12.79
C LYS A 33 6.50 3.59 -12.76
N CYS A 34 7.15 3.55 -11.59
CA CYS A 34 8.46 2.92 -11.46
C CYS A 34 8.40 1.43 -11.81
N VAL A 35 7.40 0.71 -11.28
CA VAL A 35 7.20 -0.71 -11.57
C VAL A 35 6.96 -0.94 -13.06
N ALA A 36 6.05 -0.19 -13.66
CA ALA A 36 5.73 -0.30 -15.08
C ALA A 36 6.94 0.02 -15.98
N ALA A 37 7.70 1.08 -15.67
CA ALA A 37 8.91 1.44 -16.40
C ALA A 37 9.97 0.33 -16.33
N THR A 38 10.11 -0.31 -15.17
CA THR A 38 11.02 -1.44 -14.97
C THR A 38 10.62 -2.65 -15.81
N THR A 39 9.33 -2.97 -15.86
CA THR A 39 8.81 -4.13 -16.59
C THR A 39 8.62 -3.90 -18.09
N THR A 40 8.66 -2.64 -18.56
CA THR A 40 8.57 -2.32 -20.00
C THR A 40 9.85 -2.74 -20.75
N GLY A 41 10.98 -2.84 -20.05
CA GLY A 41 12.21 -3.40 -20.60
C GLY A 41 12.25 -4.94 -20.58
N LYS A 42 13.35 -5.53 -21.04
CA LYS A 42 13.67 -6.94 -20.82
C LYS A 42 14.17 -7.22 -19.39
N GLN A 43 14.13 -6.21 -18.51
CA GLN A 43 14.60 -6.32 -17.14
C GLN A 43 13.52 -6.99 -16.30
N GLU A 44 13.89 -8.06 -15.61
CA GLU A 44 13.01 -8.65 -14.60
C GLU A 44 12.90 -7.71 -13.41
N LEU A 45 11.67 -7.49 -12.95
CA LEU A 45 11.41 -6.75 -11.73
C LEU A 45 11.93 -7.56 -10.53
N THR A 46 12.98 -7.04 -9.89
CA THR A 46 13.54 -7.64 -8.68
C THR A 46 13.14 -6.84 -7.43
N ARG A 47 13.32 -7.47 -6.26
CA ARG A 47 13.00 -6.84 -4.97
C ARG A 47 13.76 -5.52 -4.82
N ASN A 48 13.08 -4.50 -4.29
CA ASN A 48 13.61 -3.17 -3.98
C ASN A 48 14.00 -2.28 -5.18
N MET A 49 13.72 -2.64 -6.43
CA MET A 49 13.99 -1.75 -7.58
C MET A 49 13.25 -0.41 -7.49
N CYS A 50 12.03 -0.42 -6.95
CA CYS A 50 11.20 0.77 -6.71
C CYS A 50 11.03 1.05 -5.21
N VAL A 51 12.08 0.78 -4.41
CA VAL A 51 11.99 0.88 -2.95
C VAL A 51 11.70 2.30 -2.47
N LYS A 52 12.25 3.31 -3.15
CA LYS A 52 12.06 4.72 -2.80
C LYS A 52 10.60 5.13 -2.90
N GLU A 53 9.96 4.80 -4.01
CA GLU A 53 8.54 5.08 -4.26
C GLU A 53 7.64 4.23 -3.34
N PHE A 54 8.03 2.98 -3.10
CA PHE A 54 7.33 2.12 -2.16
C PHE A 54 7.38 2.65 -0.72
N GLU A 55 8.52 3.15 -0.25
CA GLU A 55 8.66 3.74 1.08
C GLU A 55 7.82 5.01 1.24
N ALA A 56 7.78 5.86 0.22
CA ALA A 56 6.91 7.03 0.20
C ALA A 56 5.42 6.62 0.30
N LEU A 57 4.99 5.66 -0.53
CA LEU A 57 3.63 5.12 -0.50
C LEU A 57 3.29 4.50 0.85
N LYS A 58 4.19 3.69 1.41
CA LYS A 58 4.03 3.07 2.73
C LYS A 58 3.89 4.12 3.82
N SER A 59 4.72 5.16 3.81
CA SER A 59 4.67 6.26 4.78
C SER A 59 3.33 7.02 4.71
N CYS A 60 2.86 7.33 3.50
CA CYS A 60 1.54 7.92 3.31
C CYS A 60 0.43 7.00 3.83
N PHE A 61 0.44 5.73 3.44
CA PHE A 61 -0.59 4.76 3.83
C PHE A 61 -0.65 4.58 5.36
N GLN A 62 0.49 4.48 6.02
CA GLN A 62 0.55 4.41 7.49
C GLN A 62 0.01 5.69 8.16
N SER A 63 0.30 6.85 7.57
CA SER A 63 -0.21 8.13 8.05
C SER A 63 -1.73 8.26 7.87
N ALA A 64 -2.26 7.85 6.71
CA ALA A 64 -3.69 7.78 6.43
C ALA A 64 -4.40 6.80 7.39
N ALA A 65 -3.83 5.60 7.60
CA ALA A 65 -4.37 4.61 8.52
C ALA A 65 -4.45 5.13 9.96
N LYS A 66 -3.42 5.87 10.42
CA LYS A 66 -3.44 6.50 11.75
C LYS A 66 -4.55 7.56 11.87
N LYS A 67 -4.85 8.30 10.79
CA LYS A 67 -5.93 9.29 10.79
C LYS A 67 -7.32 8.64 10.84
N ALA A 68 -7.50 7.49 10.20
CA ALA A 68 -8.78 6.78 10.14
C ALA A 68 -9.18 6.01 11.42
N VAL A 69 -8.29 5.89 12.41
CA VAL A 69 -8.55 5.20 13.68
C VAL A 69 -9.13 6.14 14.76
N LYS A 70 -9.33 7.42 14.45
CA LYS A 70 -10.05 8.36 15.33
C LYS A 70 -11.55 8.11 15.29
#